data_AF-A0A8T5LLE6-F1
#
_entry.id   AF-A0A8T5LLE6-F1
#
_cell.length_a   1.000
_cell.length_b   1.000
_cell.length_c   1.000
_cell.angle_alpha   90.00
_cell.angle_beta   90.00
_cell.angle_gamma   90.00
#
_symmetry.space_group_name_H-M   'P 1'
#
loop_
_entity.id
_entity.type
_entity.pdbx_description
1 polymer ?
#
loop_
_entity_poly.entity_id
_entity_poly.type
_entity_poly.pdbx_seq_one_letter_code
_entity_poly.pdbx_strand_id
1 'polypeptide(L)'
;MSNMVLKYIFCLILILILITGCTKEPEVQLKVTGTEEIGGKHNLTLIKTEVTIGNKSSTMKKIQYVKDNKVIDPDQTLPDEMRPALDWLKENTPTDAVIMSWWDYGHAIRAYSEREPVIDAPSKEILTTTVAKYLGKSSEEVNCDSCTAHEVIQDVARLFLSESSNEAIVIMKKYSANYLYVNVDEKEKSIAFYTALGKEKEEISNTILNKALQRDLIEKFKLVYSDDTTRIYELKS
;
A
#
# COMPACT_ATOMS: atom_id res chain seq x y z
N MET A 1 -11.32 13.83 -12.75
CA MET A 1 -10.91 12.44 -13.01
C MET A 1 -9.48 12.28 -12.52
N SER A 2 -9.28 11.53 -11.43
CA SER A 2 -7.97 11.39 -10.80
C SER A 2 -7.00 10.68 -11.75
N ASN A 3 -5.84 11.29 -11.96
CA ASN A 3 -4.77 10.83 -12.85
C ASN A 3 -4.02 9.59 -12.33
N MET A 4 -4.47 8.92 -11.26
CA MET A 4 -3.61 8.03 -10.48
C MET A 4 -3.77 6.53 -10.81
N VAL A 5 -4.97 6.07 -11.16
CA VAL A 5 -5.20 4.70 -11.67
C VAL A 5 -4.68 4.54 -13.08
N LEU A 6 -4.76 5.60 -13.90
CA LEU A 6 -4.07 5.61 -15.18
C LEU A 6 -2.56 5.45 -14.96
N LYS A 7 -1.98 6.01 -13.88
CA LYS A 7 -0.55 5.91 -13.52
C LYS A 7 -0.11 4.56 -12.97
N TYR A 8 -0.89 3.89 -12.13
CA TYR A 8 -0.55 2.53 -11.65
C TYR A 8 -0.65 1.49 -12.78
N ILE A 9 -1.68 1.62 -13.62
CA ILE A 9 -1.78 0.86 -14.87
C ILE A 9 -0.62 1.24 -15.81
N PHE A 10 -0.24 2.53 -15.90
CA PHE A 10 0.94 2.98 -16.64
C PHE A 10 2.23 2.39 -16.09
N CYS A 11 2.37 2.22 -14.77
CA CYS A 11 3.59 1.69 -14.16
C CYS A 11 3.74 0.19 -14.47
N LEU A 12 2.63 -0.57 -14.42
CA LEU A 12 2.57 -1.96 -14.88
C LEU A 12 2.79 -2.08 -16.40
N ILE A 13 2.23 -1.14 -17.18
CA ILE A 13 2.42 -1.06 -18.64
C ILE A 13 3.86 -0.64 -18.99
N LEU A 14 4.51 0.25 -18.24
CA LEU A 14 5.91 0.65 -18.42
C LEU A 14 6.85 -0.53 -18.15
N ILE A 15 6.57 -1.30 -17.10
CA ILE A 15 7.30 -2.55 -16.82
C ILE A 15 7.14 -3.52 -18.00
N LEU A 16 5.96 -3.62 -18.62
CA LEU A 16 5.75 -4.40 -19.84
C LEU A 16 6.44 -3.83 -21.09
N ILE A 17 6.45 -2.51 -21.29
CA ILE A 17 7.08 -1.84 -22.45
C ILE A 17 8.60 -1.99 -22.40
N LEU A 18 9.21 -1.89 -21.20
CA LEU A 18 10.65 -2.11 -20.99
C LEU A 18 11.09 -3.54 -21.31
N ILE A 19 10.19 -4.52 -21.14
CA ILE A 19 10.48 -5.94 -21.43
C ILE A 19 10.22 -6.30 -22.91
N THR A 20 9.26 -5.66 -23.57
CA THR A 20 8.74 -6.12 -24.88
C THR A 20 9.14 -5.23 -26.07
N GLY A 21 9.67 -4.02 -25.85
CA GLY A 21 10.10 -3.12 -26.93
C GLY A 21 8.96 -2.64 -27.84
N CYS A 22 7.70 -2.86 -27.46
CA CYS A 22 6.54 -2.45 -28.24
C CYS A 22 6.18 -0.99 -27.95
N THR A 23 6.25 -0.12 -28.97
CA THR A 23 6.09 1.34 -28.85
C THR A 23 4.66 1.84 -28.95
N LYS A 24 3.68 0.96 -29.16
CA LYS A 24 2.25 1.34 -29.11
C LYS A 24 1.72 1.07 -27.71
N GLU A 25 1.48 2.14 -26.96
CA GLU A 25 0.70 2.07 -25.72
C GLU A 25 -0.67 1.46 -26.05
N PRO A 26 -1.07 0.37 -25.40
CA PRO A 26 -2.39 -0.17 -25.59
C PRO A 26 -3.42 0.85 -25.07
N GLU A 27 -4.47 1.10 -25.85
CA GLU A 27 -5.55 1.99 -25.42
C GLU A 27 -6.23 1.40 -24.17
N VAL A 28 -6.20 2.16 -23.07
CA VAL A 28 -6.83 1.78 -21.79
C VAL A 28 -8.16 2.52 -21.68
N GLN A 29 -9.26 1.77 -21.63
CA GLN A 29 -10.59 2.32 -21.40
C GLN A 29 -11.07 1.95 -20.00
N LEU A 30 -11.56 2.95 -19.26
CA LEU A 30 -12.10 2.79 -17.92
C LEU A 30 -13.60 3.10 -17.95
N LYS A 31 -14.43 2.17 -17.49
CA LYS A 31 -15.88 2.35 -17.41
C LYS A 31 -16.39 1.96 -16.04
N VAL A 32 -17.01 2.91 -15.32
CA VAL A 32 -17.73 2.59 -14.08
C VAL A 32 -18.95 1.75 -14.45
N THR A 33 -19.05 0.55 -13.87
CA THR A 33 -20.14 -0.41 -14.13
C THR A 33 -21.10 -0.53 -12.97
N GLY A 34 -20.74 -0.05 -11.78
CA GLY A 34 -21.62 0.01 -10.63
C GLY A 34 -20.92 0.38 -9.34
N THR A 35 -21.66 0.37 -8.25
CA THR A 35 -21.17 0.59 -6.89
C THR A 35 -21.66 -0.52 -5.96
N GLU A 36 -20.94 -0.75 -4.88
CA GLU A 36 -21.31 -1.68 -3.81
C GLU A 36 -21.08 -0.98 -2.47
N GLU A 37 -22.15 -0.72 -1.74
CA GLU A 37 -22.08 -0.09 -0.42
C GLU A 37 -21.71 -1.15 0.63
N ILE A 38 -20.59 -0.95 1.30
CA ILE A 38 -20.09 -1.82 2.38
C ILE A 38 -20.50 -1.25 3.75
N GLY A 39 -20.56 0.08 3.88
CA GLY A 39 -20.97 0.76 5.13
C GLY A 39 -19.83 0.84 6.16
N GLY A 40 -20.15 0.61 7.43
CA GLY A 40 -19.21 0.73 8.55
C GLY A 40 -18.97 2.18 9.00
N LYS A 41 -18.00 2.37 9.89
CA LYS A 41 -17.65 3.68 10.48
C LYS A 41 -17.41 4.78 9.44
N HIS A 42 -16.89 4.40 8.28
CA HIS A 42 -16.48 5.30 7.22
C HIS A 42 -17.43 5.32 6.02
N ASN A 43 -18.59 4.65 6.07
CA ASN A 43 -19.49 4.52 4.90
C ASN A 43 -18.72 4.11 3.63
N LEU A 44 -17.96 3.02 3.70
CA LEU A 44 -17.15 2.52 2.60
C LEU A 44 -18.06 2.09 1.43
N THR A 45 -17.68 2.52 0.23
CA THR A 45 -18.27 2.13 -1.04
C THR A 45 -17.20 1.62 -1.98
N LEU A 46 -17.46 0.51 -2.67
CA LEU A 46 -16.61 -0.02 -3.72
C LEU A 46 -17.14 0.39 -5.10
N ILE A 47 -16.33 1.09 -5.88
CA ILE A 47 -16.67 1.51 -7.24
C ILE A 47 -16.17 0.44 -8.21
N LYS A 48 -17.10 -0.30 -8.82
CA LYS A 48 -16.80 -1.33 -9.83
C LYS A 48 -16.45 -0.62 -11.13
N THR A 49 -15.21 -0.82 -11.57
CA THR A 49 -14.66 -0.23 -12.79
C THR A 49 -14.20 -1.34 -13.70
N GLU A 50 -14.78 -1.41 -14.89
CA GLU A 50 -14.28 -2.23 -15.98
C GLU A 50 -13.07 -1.52 -16.62
N VAL A 51 -11.98 -2.26 -16.79
CA VAL A 51 -10.74 -1.83 -17.42
C VAL A 51 -10.51 -2.68 -18.65
N THR A 52 -10.54 -2.04 -19.81
CA THR A 52 -10.28 -2.68 -21.10
C THR A 52 -8.92 -2.25 -21.61
N ILE A 53 -8.06 -3.21 -21.92
CA ILE A 53 -6.73 -3.01 -22.51
C ILE A 53 -6.68 -3.83 -23.80
N GLY A 54 -6.78 -3.16 -24.95
CA GLY A 54 -6.96 -3.83 -26.24
C GLY A 54 -8.24 -4.69 -26.24
N ASN A 55 -8.10 -6.00 -26.47
CA ASN A 55 -9.22 -6.94 -26.50
C ASN A 55 -9.48 -7.64 -25.15
N LYS A 56 -8.76 -7.28 -24.08
CA LYS A 56 -8.92 -7.87 -22.75
C LYS A 56 -9.68 -6.90 -21.85
N SER A 57 -10.70 -7.39 -21.17
CA SER A 57 -11.42 -6.65 -20.13
C SER A 57 -11.24 -7.32 -18.78
N SER A 58 -11.10 -6.54 -17.72
CA SER A 58 -11.10 -7.00 -16.33
C SER A 58 -11.86 -6.01 -15.46
N THR A 59 -12.40 -6.47 -14.32
CA THR A 59 -13.09 -5.59 -13.37
C THR A 59 -12.22 -5.38 -12.15
N MET A 60 -12.09 -4.12 -11.72
CA MET A 60 -11.49 -3.74 -10.44
C MET A 60 -12.51 -3.04 -9.54
N LYS A 61 -12.30 -3.13 -8.24
CA LYS A 61 -13.11 -2.44 -7.22
C LYS A 61 -12.26 -1.35 -6.61
N LYS A 62 -12.62 -0.09 -6.78
CA LYS A 62 -11.92 1.03 -6.13
C LYS A 62 -12.58 1.40 -4.82
N ILE A 63 -11.78 1.79 -3.84
CA ILE A 63 -12.24 2.24 -2.53
C ILE A 63 -12.69 3.69 -2.63
N GLN A 64 -13.85 4.01 -2.05
CA GLN A 64 -14.25 5.38 -1.71
C GLN A 64 -14.89 5.35 -0.31
N TYR A 65 -14.57 6.31 0.55
CA TYR A 65 -15.10 6.34 1.92
C TYR A 65 -15.20 7.76 2.46
N VAL A 66 -15.80 7.93 3.64
CA VAL A 66 -15.97 9.22 4.31
C VAL A 66 -15.08 9.28 5.55
N LYS A 67 -14.31 10.36 5.66
CA LYS A 67 -13.52 10.72 6.85
C LYS A 67 -13.69 12.21 7.12
N ASP A 68 -13.98 12.58 8.36
CA ASP A 68 -14.13 13.98 8.80
C ASP A 68 -15.07 14.80 7.90
N ASN A 69 -16.23 14.21 7.55
CA ASN A 69 -17.24 14.76 6.63
C ASN A 69 -16.74 15.05 5.20
N LYS A 70 -15.61 14.46 4.80
CA LYS A 70 -15.06 14.55 3.45
C LYS A 70 -15.09 13.18 2.78
N VAL A 71 -15.48 13.17 1.50
CA VAL A 71 -15.31 12.00 0.65
C VAL A 71 -13.83 11.85 0.31
N ILE A 72 -13.29 10.70 0.63
CA ILE A 72 -11.93 10.28 0.30
C ILE A 72 -12.04 9.30 -0.87
N ASP A 73 -11.46 9.69 -2.00
CA ASP A 73 -11.32 8.88 -3.21
C ASP A 73 -9.82 8.72 -3.49
N PRO A 74 -9.17 7.73 -2.86
CA PRO A 74 -7.73 7.55 -2.99
C PRO A 74 -7.33 6.95 -4.34
N ASP A 75 -8.28 6.65 -5.23
CA ASP A 75 -8.03 5.97 -6.49
C ASP A 75 -7.22 4.66 -6.28
N GLN A 76 -7.47 3.96 -5.17
CA GLN A 76 -6.86 2.67 -4.82
C GLN A 76 -7.87 1.55 -4.98
N THR A 77 -7.39 0.40 -5.45
CA THR A 77 -8.21 -0.81 -5.57
C THR A 77 -8.27 -1.57 -4.24
N LEU A 78 -9.37 -2.27 -4.00
CA LEU A 78 -9.49 -3.31 -2.99
C LEU A 78 -9.56 -4.68 -3.70
N PRO A 79 -8.43 -5.39 -3.80
CA PRO A 79 -8.43 -6.77 -4.26
C PRO A 79 -9.18 -7.69 -3.29
N ASP A 80 -9.87 -8.70 -3.81
CA ASP A 80 -10.67 -9.60 -2.98
C ASP A 80 -9.79 -10.46 -2.06
N GLU A 81 -8.55 -10.74 -2.47
CA GLU A 81 -7.54 -11.45 -1.71
C GLU A 81 -7.06 -10.70 -0.46
N MET A 82 -7.23 -9.38 -0.39
CA MET A 82 -6.91 -8.61 0.83
C MET A 82 -8.00 -8.74 1.90
N ARG A 83 -9.24 -9.07 1.51
CA ARG A 83 -10.40 -9.02 2.42
C ARG A 83 -10.25 -9.92 3.65
N PRO A 84 -9.79 -11.19 3.55
CA PRO A 84 -9.64 -12.05 4.72
C PRO A 84 -8.75 -11.45 5.81
N ALA A 85 -7.63 -10.81 5.44
CA ALA A 85 -6.75 -10.16 6.40
C ALA A 85 -7.38 -8.91 7.01
N LEU A 86 -8.13 -8.15 6.21
CA LEU A 86 -8.83 -6.96 6.66
C LEU A 86 -10.02 -7.28 7.58
N ASP A 87 -10.77 -8.34 7.28
CA ASP A 87 -11.81 -8.90 8.15
C ASP A 87 -11.19 -9.33 9.48
N TRP A 88 -10.07 -10.06 9.43
CA TRP A 88 -9.37 -10.48 10.64
C TRP A 88 -8.93 -9.29 11.51
N LEU A 89 -8.34 -8.24 10.91
CA LEU A 89 -7.99 -7.02 11.64
C LEU A 89 -9.23 -6.40 12.32
N LYS A 90 -10.36 -6.32 11.61
CA LYS A 90 -11.59 -5.72 12.13
C LYS A 90 -12.16 -6.48 13.32
N GLU A 91 -12.10 -7.80 13.28
CA GLU A 91 -12.73 -8.68 14.28
C GLU A 91 -11.82 -9.00 15.47
N ASN A 92 -10.50 -9.00 15.28
CA ASN A 92 -9.55 -9.57 16.25
C ASN A 92 -8.59 -8.55 16.88
N THR A 93 -8.66 -7.27 16.48
CA THR A 93 -7.80 -6.22 17.06
C THR A 93 -8.63 -5.15 17.78
N PRO A 94 -8.09 -4.46 18.79
CA PRO A 94 -8.74 -3.32 19.43
C PRO A 94 -9.13 -2.23 18.42
N THR A 95 -10.24 -1.51 18.65
CA THR A 95 -10.73 -0.47 17.72
C THR A 95 -9.79 0.72 17.56
N ASP A 96 -8.91 0.94 18.52
CA ASP A 96 -7.86 1.96 18.54
C ASP A 96 -6.49 1.42 18.09
N ALA A 97 -6.43 0.17 17.61
CA ALA A 97 -5.18 -0.41 17.14
C ALA A 97 -4.62 0.37 15.94
N VAL A 98 -3.31 0.60 16.01
CA VAL A 98 -2.54 1.26 14.96
C VAL A 98 -1.75 0.21 14.18
N ILE A 99 -1.89 0.23 12.86
CA ILE A 99 -1.33 -0.77 11.94
C ILE A 99 -0.16 -0.17 11.17
N MET A 100 1.01 -0.75 11.34
CA MET A 100 2.19 -0.49 10.52
C MET A 100 2.09 -1.28 9.22
N SER A 101 2.10 -0.60 8.08
CA SER A 101 2.07 -1.18 6.74
C SER A 101 2.73 -0.24 5.75
N TRP A 102 3.01 -0.71 4.53
CA TRP A 102 3.22 0.23 3.42
C TRP A 102 1.94 1.01 3.07
N TRP A 103 2.08 2.17 2.42
CA TRP A 103 0.93 3.06 2.16
C TRP A 103 -0.11 2.45 1.22
N ASP A 104 0.29 1.53 0.33
CA ASP A 104 -0.60 0.82 -0.60
C ASP A 104 -1.81 0.17 0.11
N TYR A 105 -1.65 -0.19 1.39
CA TYR A 105 -2.68 -0.88 2.17
C TYR A 105 -3.44 0.04 3.12
N GLY A 106 -2.95 1.27 3.37
CA GLY A 106 -3.43 2.11 4.46
C GLY A 106 -4.89 2.55 4.30
N HIS A 107 -5.33 2.90 3.09
CA HIS A 107 -6.74 3.25 2.88
C HIS A 107 -7.67 2.05 3.06
N ALA A 108 -7.26 0.84 2.67
CA ALA A 108 -8.04 -0.37 2.89
C ALA A 108 -8.11 -0.72 4.38
N ILE A 109 -6.99 -0.66 5.10
CA ILE A 109 -6.93 -0.84 6.56
C ILE A 109 -7.86 0.14 7.27
N ARG A 110 -7.84 1.42 6.88
CA ARG A 110 -8.73 2.42 7.47
C ARG A 110 -10.19 2.20 7.13
N ALA A 111 -10.51 2.16 5.84
CA ALA A 111 -11.89 2.21 5.39
C ALA A 111 -12.63 0.89 5.63
N TYR A 112 -11.95 -0.25 5.47
CA TYR A 112 -12.56 -1.57 5.59
C TYR A 112 -12.41 -2.14 7.00
N SER A 113 -11.18 -2.19 7.54
CA SER A 113 -10.93 -2.76 8.88
C SER A 113 -11.22 -1.79 10.03
N GLU A 114 -11.44 -0.50 9.74
CA GLU A 114 -11.70 0.54 10.74
C GLU A 114 -10.57 0.61 11.78
N ARG A 115 -9.32 0.48 11.34
CA ARG A 115 -8.09 0.66 12.15
C ARG A 115 -7.26 1.78 11.58
N GLU A 116 -6.45 2.43 12.40
CA GLU A 116 -5.64 3.55 11.93
C GLU A 116 -4.31 3.04 11.37
N PRO A 117 -3.99 3.27 10.08
CA PRO A 117 -2.66 2.97 9.55
C PRO A 117 -1.66 4.06 9.95
N VAL A 118 -0.39 3.71 10.08
CA VAL A 118 0.70 4.68 10.27
C VAL A 118 0.84 5.59 9.04
N ILE A 119 0.68 5.02 7.84
CA ILE A 119 0.73 5.74 6.56
C ILE A 119 -0.36 5.22 5.62
N ASP A 120 -0.97 6.11 4.84
CA ASP A 120 -2.02 5.78 3.86
C ASP A 120 -1.78 6.38 2.46
N ALA A 121 -0.86 7.34 2.36
CA ALA A 121 -0.45 7.96 1.12
C ALA A 121 1.08 7.93 0.97
N PRO A 122 1.63 8.01 -0.26
CA PRO A 122 3.05 8.26 -0.46
C PRO A 122 3.45 9.67 0.01
N SER A 123 4.75 9.92 0.10
CA SER A 123 5.30 11.28 0.22
C SER A 123 5.50 11.96 -1.13
N LYS A 124 5.61 13.30 -1.15
CA LYS A 124 5.85 14.07 -2.37
C LYS A 124 7.17 13.68 -3.05
N GLU A 125 8.18 13.39 -2.26
CA GLU A 125 9.52 12.97 -2.66
C GLU A 125 9.44 11.66 -3.43
N ILE A 126 8.73 10.67 -2.90
CA ILE A 126 8.48 9.40 -3.61
C ILE A 126 7.77 9.64 -4.94
N LEU A 127 6.70 10.45 -4.94
CA LEU A 127 5.99 10.78 -6.19
C LEU A 127 6.89 11.48 -7.20
N THR A 128 7.84 12.28 -6.73
CA THR A 128 8.78 13.01 -7.58
C THR A 128 9.87 12.08 -8.14
N THR A 129 10.50 11.28 -7.29
CA THR A 129 11.62 10.42 -7.68
C THR A 129 11.20 9.23 -8.54
N THR A 130 9.97 8.74 -8.35
CA THR A 130 9.40 7.65 -9.14
C THR A 130 8.55 8.22 -10.28
N VAL A 131 7.34 8.69 -9.98
CA VAL A 131 6.31 9.02 -10.97
C VAL A 131 6.73 10.19 -11.87
N ALA A 132 7.28 11.28 -11.32
CA ALA A 132 7.64 12.44 -12.15
C ALA A 132 8.79 12.10 -13.11
N LYS A 133 9.82 11.40 -12.61
CA LYS A 133 10.93 10.91 -13.45
C LYS A 133 10.45 9.99 -14.58
N TYR A 134 9.53 9.06 -14.31
CA TYR A 134 9.00 8.15 -15.34
C TYR A 134 8.10 8.85 -16.36
N LEU A 135 7.35 9.88 -15.93
CA LEU A 135 6.44 10.63 -16.80
C LEU A 135 7.09 11.85 -17.48
N GLY A 136 8.39 12.07 -17.28
CA GLY A 136 9.08 13.26 -17.76
C GLY A 136 8.53 14.58 -17.18
N LYS A 137 7.88 14.52 -16.02
CA LYS A 137 7.31 15.68 -15.32
C LYS A 137 8.32 16.30 -14.38
N SER A 138 8.23 17.61 -14.21
CA SER A 138 9.01 18.35 -13.20
C SER A 138 8.48 18.09 -11.79
N SER A 139 9.32 18.32 -10.77
CA SER A 139 8.94 18.17 -9.37
C SER A 139 7.85 19.13 -8.93
N GLU A 140 7.75 20.29 -9.60
CA GLU A 140 6.77 21.34 -9.37
C GLU A 140 5.37 20.93 -9.85
N GLU A 141 5.27 20.03 -10.83
CA GLU A 141 3.99 19.52 -11.35
C GLU A 141 3.38 18.41 -10.47
N VAL A 142 4.12 17.92 -9.48
CA VAL A 142 3.63 16.93 -8.52
C VAL A 142 2.84 17.66 -7.42
N ASN A 143 1.53 17.77 -7.60
CA ASN A 143 0.64 18.18 -6.51
C ASN A 143 0.40 17.00 -5.55
N CYS A 144 0.46 17.27 -4.24
CA CYS A 144 0.14 16.27 -3.22
C CYS A 144 -0.42 16.90 -1.94
N ASP A 145 -1.70 17.27 -2.00
CA ASP A 145 -2.42 17.91 -0.88
C ASP A 145 -2.68 16.97 0.32
N SER A 146 -2.53 15.66 0.12
CA SER A 146 -2.77 14.62 1.13
C SER A 146 -1.61 13.63 1.26
N CYS A 147 -0.38 14.05 0.96
CA CYS A 147 0.81 13.22 1.11
C CYS A 147 1.12 12.95 2.58
N THR A 148 1.68 11.77 2.83
CA THR A 148 2.35 11.48 4.10
C THR A 148 3.69 12.21 4.16
N ALA A 149 4.07 12.70 5.34
CA ALA A 149 5.38 13.30 5.55
C ALA A 149 6.53 12.30 5.26
N HIS A 150 7.57 12.75 4.57
CA HIS A 150 8.60 11.87 4.04
C HIS A 150 9.37 11.11 5.12
N GLU A 151 9.62 11.75 6.25
CA GLU A 151 10.27 11.16 7.41
C GLU A 151 9.51 9.96 7.97
N VAL A 152 8.17 9.97 7.88
CA VAL A 152 7.33 8.83 8.31
C VAL A 152 7.47 7.68 7.31
N ILE A 153 7.46 7.98 6.01
CA ILE A 153 7.73 7.00 4.95
C ILE A 153 9.11 6.35 5.14
N GLN A 154 10.13 7.17 5.45
CA GLN A 154 11.47 6.67 5.72
C GLN A 154 11.52 5.76 6.94
N ASP A 155 10.80 6.08 8.02
CA ASP A 155 10.77 5.19 9.18
C ASP A 155 10.10 3.85 8.87
N VAL A 156 8.99 3.86 8.14
CA VAL A 156 8.33 2.61 7.71
C VAL A 156 9.29 1.79 6.83
N ALA A 157 9.98 2.43 5.89
CA ALA A 157 10.99 1.77 5.06
C ALA A 157 12.17 1.21 5.88
N ARG A 158 12.67 1.97 6.87
CA ARG A 158 13.72 1.52 7.80
C ARG A 158 13.26 0.30 8.58
N LEU A 159 12.01 0.27 9.05
CA LEU A 159 11.47 -0.88 9.76
C LEU A 159 11.48 -2.13 8.88
N PHE A 160 10.94 -2.05 7.66
CA PHE A 160 10.89 -3.19 6.75
C PHE A 160 12.28 -3.69 6.37
N LEU A 161 13.24 -2.78 6.15
CA LEU A 161 14.61 -3.10 5.76
C LEU A 161 15.56 -3.35 6.94
N SER A 162 15.12 -3.19 8.19
CA SER A 162 15.99 -3.43 9.34
C SER A 162 16.34 -4.91 9.45
N GLU A 163 17.56 -5.24 9.84
CA GLU A 163 17.91 -6.61 10.25
C GLU A 163 17.65 -6.86 11.75
N SER A 164 17.39 -5.78 12.50
CA SER A 164 17.29 -5.74 13.96
C SER A 164 15.85 -5.60 14.42
N SER A 165 15.37 -6.58 15.18
CA SER A 165 14.06 -6.48 15.83
C SER A 165 13.96 -5.25 16.74
N ASN A 166 15.06 -4.85 17.40
CA ASN A 166 15.07 -3.69 18.29
C ASN A 166 14.83 -2.37 17.56
N GLU A 167 15.42 -2.19 16.38
CA GLU A 167 15.18 -0.99 15.55
C GLU A 167 13.72 -0.95 15.07
N ALA A 168 13.20 -2.08 14.60
CA ALA A 168 11.79 -2.20 14.25
C ALA A 168 10.85 -1.89 15.43
N ILE A 169 11.13 -2.39 16.63
CA ILE A 169 10.36 -2.11 17.85
C ILE A 169 10.38 -0.62 18.20
N VAL A 170 11.54 0.05 18.10
CA VAL A 170 11.65 1.49 18.36
C VAL A 170 10.77 2.28 17.39
N ILE A 171 10.78 1.92 16.10
CA ILE A 171 9.96 2.57 15.08
C ILE A 171 8.46 2.29 15.33
N MET A 172 8.07 1.04 15.62
CA MET A 172 6.69 0.71 15.97
C MET A 172 6.19 1.56 17.15
N LYS A 173 7.00 1.66 18.22
CA LYS A 173 6.67 2.44 19.42
C LYS A 173 6.58 3.94 19.14
N LYS A 174 7.42 4.49 18.24
CA LYS A 174 7.36 5.90 17.82
C LYS A 174 5.98 6.29 17.30
N TYR A 175 5.30 5.38 16.61
CA TYR A 175 3.98 5.60 16.02
C TYR A 175 2.83 4.94 16.80
N SER A 176 3.12 4.44 18.01
CA SER A 176 2.16 3.66 18.81
C SER A 176 1.55 2.46 18.04
N ALA A 177 2.28 1.91 17.07
CA ALA A 177 1.83 0.80 16.25
C ALA A 177 1.78 -0.50 17.07
N ASN A 178 0.66 -1.20 16.98
CA ASN A 178 0.41 -2.47 17.68
C ASN A 178 0.67 -3.67 16.77
N TYR A 179 0.36 -3.52 15.48
CA TYR A 179 0.45 -4.61 14.50
C TYR A 179 1.29 -4.21 13.30
N LEU A 180 2.06 -5.16 12.77
CA LEU A 180 2.78 -5.07 11.51
C LEU A 180 2.05 -5.92 10.46
N TYR A 181 1.55 -5.27 9.42
CA TYR A 181 0.92 -5.88 8.26
C TYR A 181 1.94 -6.01 7.13
N VAL A 182 2.14 -7.24 6.64
CA VAL A 182 3.12 -7.57 5.60
C VAL A 182 2.43 -8.35 4.49
N ASN A 183 2.60 -7.90 3.24
CA ASN A 183 2.02 -8.57 2.07
C ASN A 183 3.12 -9.08 1.13
N VAL A 184 2.88 -10.20 0.43
CA VAL A 184 3.85 -10.81 -0.49
C VAL A 184 4.38 -9.84 -1.55
N ASP A 185 3.54 -8.91 -2.01
CA ASP A 185 3.90 -7.93 -3.04
C ASP A 185 5.03 -6.99 -2.59
N GLU A 186 5.21 -6.80 -1.28
CA GLU A 186 6.27 -5.95 -0.72
C GLU A 186 7.67 -6.45 -1.08
N LYS A 187 7.83 -7.75 -1.36
CA LYS A 187 9.10 -8.30 -1.85
C LYS A 187 9.52 -7.65 -3.16
N GLU A 188 8.61 -7.57 -4.11
CA GLU A 188 8.85 -6.98 -5.43
C GLU A 188 8.91 -5.46 -5.34
N LYS A 189 8.07 -4.87 -4.49
CA LYS A 189 8.01 -3.42 -4.24
C LYS A 189 9.14 -2.88 -3.35
N SER A 190 10.01 -3.74 -2.80
CA SER A 190 11.10 -3.34 -1.88
C SER A 190 12.04 -2.27 -2.45
N ILE A 191 12.14 -2.10 -3.77
CA ILE A 191 12.86 -0.98 -4.39
C ILE A 191 12.33 0.39 -3.91
N ALA A 192 11.03 0.50 -3.63
CA ALA A 192 10.42 1.71 -3.10
C ALA A 192 10.92 2.03 -1.69
N PHE A 193 11.23 1.01 -0.88
CA PHE A 193 11.78 1.19 0.47
C PHE A 193 13.19 1.78 0.38
N TYR A 194 14.04 1.23 -0.49
CA TYR A 194 15.38 1.78 -0.76
C TYR A 194 15.32 3.19 -1.35
N THR A 195 14.40 3.43 -2.28
CA THR A 195 14.17 4.76 -2.89
C THR A 195 13.78 5.79 -1.83
N ALA A 196 12.90 5.42 -0.88
CA ALA A 196 12.52 6.29 0.24
C ALA A 196 13.73 6.71 1.07
N LEU A 197 14.71 5.82 1.22
CA LEU A 197 15.93 6.05 1.99
C LEU A 197 17.07 6.68 1.17
N GLY A 198 16.86 6.93 -0.12
CA GLY A 198 17.92 7.41 -1.02
C GLY A 198 19.06 6.40 -1.18
N LYS A 199 18.76 5.10 -1.11
CA LYS A 199 19.74 3.99 -1.22
C LYS A 199 19.52 3.19 -2.50
N GLU A 200 20.59 2.55 -2.96
CA GLU A 200 20.50 1.49 -3.97
C GLU A 200 19.86 0.22 -3.37
N LYS A 201 19.23 -0.60 -4.21
CA LYS A 201 18.60 -1.83 -3.75
C LYS A 201 19.64 -2.88 -3.40
N GLU A 202 19.53 -3.38 -2.17
CA GLU A 202 20.34 -4.49 -1.64
C GLU A 202 19.49 -5.76 -1.44
N GLU A 203 20.16 -6.86 -1.13
CA GLU A 203 19.51 -8.12 -0.76
C GLU A 203 18.72 -7.94 0.54
N ILE A 204 17.50 -8.48 0.59
CA ILE A 204 16.63 -8.32 1.75
C ILE A 204 16.65 -9.52 2.71
N SER A 205 17.52 -10.52 2.49
CA SER A 205 17.42 -11.83 3.15
C SER A 205 17.41 -11.79 4.68
N ASN A 206 18.15 -10.87 5.29
CA ASN A 206 18.23 -10.74 6.75
C ASN A 206 17.23 -9.74 7.36
N THR A 207 16.44 -9.07 6.52
CA THR A 207 15.55 -7.98 6.94
C THR A 207 14.28 -8.48 7.65
N ILE A 208 13.63 -7.59 8.41
CA ILE A 208 12.31 -7.82 9.01
C ILE A 208 11.30 -8.19 7.93
N LEU A 209 11.33 -7.52 6.77
CA LEU A 209 10.49 -7.86 5.63
C LEU A 209 10.65 -9.32 5.22
N ASN A 210 11.87 -9.79 4.96
CA ASN A 210 12.06 -11.16 4.49
C ASN A 210 11.71 -12.19 5.57
N LYS A 211 12.10 -11.94 6.83
CA LYS A 211 11.69 -12.80 7.96
C LYS A 211 10.16 -12.89 8.06
N ALA A 212 9.46 -11.76 7.91
CA ALA A 212 8.01 -11.72 7.97
C ALA A 212 7.35 -12.49 6.83
N LEU A 213 7.90 -12.39 5.61
CA LEU A 213 7.44 -13.11 4.43
C LEU A 213 7.63 -14.63 4.55
N GLN A 214 8.78 -15.07 5.09
CA GLN A 214 9.09 -16.48 5.33
C GLN A 214 8.39 -17.07 6.57
N ARG A 215 7.72 -16.23 7.37
CA ARG A 215 7.13 -16.61 8.66
C ARG A 215 8.19 -17.07 9.68
N ASP A 216 9.39 -16.53 9.55
CA ASP A 216 10.49 -16.77 10.47
C ASP A 216 10.24 -16.08 11.81
N LEU A 217 10.97 -16.51 12.83
CA LEU A 217 10.94 -15.86 14.14
C LEU A 217 11.45 -14.42 14.03
N ILE A 218 10.60 -13.48 14.43
CA ILE A 218 10.98 -12.08 14.65
C ILE A 218 10.81 -11.81 16.14
N GLU A 219 11.92 -11.52 16.83
CA GLU A 219 11.91 -11.30 18.28
C GLU A 219 10.90 -10.21 18.68
N LYS A 220 10.05 -10.50 19.68
CA LYS A 220 8.93 -9.66 20.15
C LYS A 220 7.76 -9.45 19.18
N PHE A 221 7.79 -10.00 17.98
CA PHE A 221 6.65 -9.99 17.07
C PHE A 221 5.99 -11.38 17.06
N LYS A 222 4.70 -11.44 17.39
CA LYS A 222 3.89 -12.67 17.34
C LYS A 222 3.16 -12.73 16.02
N LEU A 223 3.38 -13.75 15.19
CA LEU A 223 2.50 -13.99 14.05
C LEU A 223 1.10 -14.34 14.58
N VAL A 224 0.11 -13.52 14.26
CA VAL A 224 -1.29 -13.66 14.74
C VAL A 224 -2.26 -13.98 13.62
N TYR A 225 -1.88 -13.70 12.38
CA TYR A 225 -2.63 -14.08 11.18
C TYR A 225 -1.67 -14.34 10.02
N SER A 226 -1.98 -15.34 9.20
CA SER A 226 -1.35 -15.52 7.91
C SER A 226 -2.30 -16.22 6.95
N ASP A 227 -2.29 -15.77 5.70
CA ASP A 227 -2.79 -16.52 4.55
C ASP A 227 -1.68 -16.60 3.47
N ASP A 228 -2.07 -16.82 2.22
CA ASP A 228 -1.16 -16.91 1.09
C ASP A 228 -0.53 -15.54 0.75
N THR A 229 -1.29 -14.45 0.92
CA THR A 229 -0.90 -13.11 0.49
C THR A 229 -0.35 -12.25 1.61
N THR A 230 -0.78 -12.47 2.85
CA THR A 230 -0.64 -11.53 3.96
C THR A 230 -0.21 -12.23 5.24
N ARG A 231 0.61 -11.53 6.04
CA ARG A 231 1.00 -11.88 7.41
C ARG A 231 0.75 -10.68 8.31
N ILE A 232 0.18 -10.90 9.48
CA ILE A 232 0.00 -9.86 10.49
C ILE A 232 0.71 -10.31 11.76
N TYR A 233 1.59 -9.45 12.25
CA TYR A 233 2.33 -9.65 13.48
C TYR A 233 1.88 -8.67 14.55
N GLU A 234 1.64 -9.16 15.77
CA GLU A 234 1.38 -8.35 16.95
C GLU A 234 2.70 -8.06 17.68
N LEU A 235 2.96 -6.79 17.99
CA LEU A 235 4.09 -6.40 18.84
C LEU A 235 3.77 -6.75 20.30
N LYS A 236 4.51 -7.71 20.87
CA LYS A 236 4.37 -8.08 22.29
C LYS A 236 4.93 -6.98 23.19
N SER A 237 4.16 -6.63 24.23
CA SER A 237 4.58 -5.76 25.34
C SER A 237 5.85 -6.27 26.03
#